data_AF-A0A8X6G294-F1
#
_entry.id   AF-A0A8X6G294-F1
#
_cell.length_a   1.000
_cell.length_b   1.000
_cell.length_c   1.000
_cell.angle_alpha   90.00
_cell.angle_beta   90.00
_cell.angle_gamma   90.00
#
_symmetry.space_group_name_H-M   'P 1'
#
loop_
_entity.id
_entity.type
_entity.pdbx_description
1 polymer ?
#
loop_
_entity_poly.entity_id
_entity_poly.type
_entity_poly.pdbx_seq_one_letter_code
_entity_poly.pdbx_strand_id
1 'polypeptide(L)'
;MITSKTVSAPTNSSEAWNQLPWKKCQKVVMRLQRRIVKAVQEGRWSKVKALQHLLTRSFSGKTLAVKRVTENQGKNTAGVDRQLWSTCNAKFQGIKQLKQRGYKPSPLKRIYISKSNGKRRPLGIPTIKDRAMQALYLFALEPVSETISDRHSYGFRPKRSCADAIVACHLLLARRNRPQWILEGDIKGCFDNINHEWLMKHIPMEKKILHSWLKAGFLESKTLYPTTAGTPQGGTITPPTMLQKT
;
A
#
# COMPACT_ATOMS: atom_id res chain seq x y z
N MET A 1 -43.51 28.49 -3.16
CA MET A 1 -42.84 28.08 -1.91
C MET A 1 -42.02 26.83 -2.19
N ILE A 2 -40.71 26.96 -2.39
CA ILE A 2 -39.80 25.84 -2.63
C ILE A 2 -39.39 25.32 -1.26
N THR A 3 -39.87 24.14 -0.89
CA THR A 3 -39.56 23.51 0.40
C THR A 3 -38.08 23.12 0.43
N SER A 4 -37.33 23.84 1.27
CA SER A 4 -35.94 23.52 1.61
C SER A 4 -35.89 22.16 2.32
N LYS A 5 -35.36 21.14 1.64
CA LYS A 5 -34.94 19.90 2.31
C LYS A 5 -33.76 20.22 3.23
N THR A 6 -34.04 20.33 4.52
CA THR A 6 -33.05 20.32 5.58
C THR A 6 -32.32 18.97 5.55
N VAL A 7 -31.05 18.99 5.15
CA VAL A 7 -30.16 17.83 5.26
C VAL A 7 -29.81 17.69 6.73
N SER A 8 -30.54 16.83 7.45
CA SER A 8 -30.17 16.39 8.78
C SER A 8 -28.83 15.65 8.71
N ALA A 9 -27.95 15.88 9.70
CA ALA A 9 -26.73 15.11 9.84
C ALA A 9 -27.10 13.62 10.00
N PRO A 10 -26.46 12.69 9.28
CA PRO A 10 -26.84 11.28 9.36
C PRO A 10 -26.57 10.78 10.78
N THR A 11 -27.65 10.49 11.51
CA THR A 11 -27.66 10.01 12.89
C THR A 11 -27.04 8.61 13.00
N ASN A 12 -26.84 7.92 11.88
CA ASN A 12 -26.30 6.58 11.80
C ASN A 12 -25.06 6.51 10.88
N SER A 13 -23.92 6.13 11.43
CA SER A 13 -22.64 5.97 10.70
C SER A 13 -22.67 4.93 9.58
N SER A 14 -23.67 4.04 9.59
CA SER A 14 -23.91 3.07 8.52
C SER A 14 -24.39 3.75 7.21
N GLU A 15 -25.36 4.67 7.32
CA GLU A 15 -25.86 5.45 6.18
C GLU A 15 -24.78 6.39 5.63
N ALA A 16 -23.98 6.95 6.54
CA ALA A 16 -22.89 7.84 6.19
C ALA A 16 -21.85 7.18 5.27
N TRP A 17 -21.57 5.87 5.39
CA TRP A 17 -20.63 5.16 4.51
C TRP A 17 -21.18 4.99 3.09
N ASN A 18 -22.45 4.56 2.96
CA ASN A 18 -23.07 4.31 1.66
C ASN A 18 -23.30 5.62 0.88
N GLN A 19 -23.54 6.72 1.58
CA GLN A 19 -23.76 8.04 1.00
C GLN A 19 -22.45 8.83 0.75
N LEU A 20 -21.27 8.23 0.98
CA LEU A 20 -20.01 8.94 0.78
C LEU A 20 -19.84 9.38 -0.69
N PRO A 21 -19.39 10.63 -0.93
CA PRO A 21 -19.16 11.12 -2.29
C PRO A 21 -17.85 10.56 -2.85
N TRP A 22 -17.86 9.29 -3.26
CA TRP A 22 -16.68 8.53 -3.71
C TRP A 22 -15.91 9.25 -4.82
N LYS A 23 -16.62 9.72 -5.86
CA LYS A 23 -16.02 10.46 -6.98
C LYS A 23 -15.31 11.75 -6.51
N LYS A 24 -15.88 12.46 -5.54
CA LYS A 24 -15.27 13.67 -4.96
C LYS A 24 -13.98 13.31 -4.20
N CYS A 25 -14.02 12.26 -3.40
CA CYS A 25 -12.84 11.78 -2.67
C CYS A 25 -11.71 11.38 -3.61
N GLN A 26 -12.02 10.63 -4.68
CA GLN A 26 -11.05 10.25 -5.72
C GLN A 26 -10.45 11.48 -6.40
N LYS A 27 -11.26 12.46 -6.80
CA LYS A 27 -10.77 13.71 -7.41
C LYS A 27 -9.79 14.46 -6.50
N VAL A 28 -10.07 14.54 -5.20
CA VAL A 28 -9.18 15.18 -4.21
C VAL A 28 -7.84 14.46 -4.12
N VAL A 29 -7.86 13.13 -3.98
CA VAL A 29 -6.63 12.33 -3.90
C VAL A 29 -5.81 12.43 -5.18
N MET A 30 -6.44 12.29 -6.35
CA MET A 30 -5.77 12.44 -7.65
C MET A 30 -5.16 13.84 -7.82
N ARG A 31 -5.86 14.90 -7.38
CA ARG A 31 -5.32 16.27 -7.42
C ARG A 31 -4.07 16.41 -6.56
N LEU A 32 -4.05 15.82 -5.36
CA LEU A 32 -2.87 15.82 -4.49
C LEU A 32 -1.73 15.00 -5.10
N GLN A 33 -2.01 13.81 -5.64
CA GLN A 33 -1.02 12.98 -6.32
C GLN A 33 -0.38 13.71 -7.52
N ARG A 34 -1.16 14.38 -8.37
CA ARG A 34 -0.63 15.21 -9.47
C ARG A 34 0.28 16.34 -8.98
N ARG A 35 -0.07 16.97 -7.86
CA ARG A 35 0.78 18.01 -7.24
C ARG A 35 2.09 17.42 -6.69
N ILE A 36 2.05 16.19 -6.16
CA ILE A 36 3.25 15.46 -5.72
C ILE A 36 4.15 15.19 -6.91
N VAL A 37 3.61 14.65 -8.02
CA VAL A 37 4.37 14.41 -9.27
C VAL A 37 5.07 15.69 -9.74
N LYS A 38 4.35 16.81 -9.85
CA LYS A 38 4.95 18.10 -10.24
C LYS A 38 6.07 18.52 -9.28
N ALA A 39 5.86 18.39 -7.97
CA ALA A 39 6.88 18.76 -6.99
C ALA A 39 8.13 17.85 -7.05
N VAL A 40 7.97 16.56 -7.40
CA VAL A 40 9.10 15.63 -7.62
C VAL A 40 9.86 16.02 -8.89
N GLN A 41 9.17 16.30 -9.98
CA GLN A 41 9.78 16.75 -11.24
C GLN A 41 10.58 18.06 -11.09
N GLU A 42 10.09 18.97 -10.23
CA GLU A 42 10.75 20.23 -9.89
C GLU A 42 11.85 20.07 -8.81
N GLY A 43 12.12 18.86 -8.29
CA GLY A 43 13.10 18.63 -7.22
C GLY A 43 12.73 19.22 -5.84
N ARG A 44 11.49 19.67 -5.64
CA ARG A 44 11.05 20.37 -4.42
C ARG A 44 10.65 19.39 -3.31
N TRP A 45 11.61 18.68 -2.73
CA TRP A 45 11.37 17.62 -1.73
C TRP A 45 10.64 18.07 -0.46
N SER A 46 10.82 19.31 0.00
CA SER A 46 10.07 19.86 1.14
C SER A 46 8.57 19.97 0.82
N LYS A 47 8.24 20.36 -0.42
CA LYS A 47 6.85 20.42 -0.91
C LYS A 47 6.26 19.01 -1.08
N VAL A 48 7.04 18.05 -1.56
CA VAL A 48 6.64 16.63 -1.61
C VAL A 48 6.22 16.14 -0.23
N LYS A 49 7.08 16.35 0.79
CA LYS A 49 6.78 15.98 2.18
C LYS A 49 5.50 16.64 2.70
N ALA A 50 5.31 17.94 2.45
CA ALA A 50 4.11 18.66 2.85
C ALA A 50 2.83 18.11 2.18
N LEU A 51 2.89 17.78 0.89
CA LEU A 51 1.75 17.23 0.15
C LEU A 51 1.42 15.80 0.58
N GLN A 52 2.42 14.96 0.85
CA GLN A 52 2.22 13.63 1.43
C GLN A 52 1.59 13.72 2.82
N HIS A 53 2.05 14.67 3.64
CA HIS A 53 1.48 14.94 4.96
C HIS A 53 0.01 15.36 4.87
N LEU A 54 -0.33 16.22 3.90
CA LEU A 54 -1.70 16.65 3.62
C LEU A 54 -2.57 15.49 3.13
N LEU A 55 -2.08 14.66 2.20
CA LEU A 55 -2.82 13.51 1.66
C LEU A 55 -3.14 12.50 2.76
N THR A 56 -2.14 12.12 3.55
CA THR A 56 -2.29 11.14 4.63
C THR A 56 -3.22 11.61 5.75
N ARG A 57 -3.38 12.93 5.95
CA ARG A 57 -4.32 13.48 6.94
C ARG A 57 -5.70 13.81 6.37
N SER A 58 -5.84 13.86 5.05
CA SER A 58 -7.11 14.17 4.39
C SER A 58 -8.18 13.11 4.66
N PHE A 59 -9.42 13.54 4.84
CA PHE A 59 -10.57 12.65 4.92
C PHE A 59 -10.67 11.77 3.68
N SER A 60 -10.52 12.34 2.48
CA SER A 60 -10.59 11.60 1.22
C SER A 60 -9.55 10.50 1.11
N GLY A 61 -8.30 10.74 1.54
CA GLY A 61 -7.25 9.72 1.56
C GLY A 61 -7.60 8.55 2.48
N LYS A 62 -8.01 8.84 3.71
CA LYS A 62 -8.40 7.84 4.70
C LYS A 62 -9.59 7.01 4.21
N THR A 63 -10.62 7.66 3.69
CA THR A 63 -11.81 7.01 3.15
C THR A 63 -11.49 6.05 2.01
N LEU A 64 -10.65 6.45 1.05
CA LEU A 64 -10.22 5.56 -0.04
C LEU A 64 -9.33 4.41 0.46
N ALA A 65 -8.52 4.64 1.48
CA ALA A 65 -7.66 3.61 2.05
C ALA A 65 -8.49 2.51 2.74
N VAL A 66 -9.49 2.90 3.54
CA VAL A 66 -10.47 1.97 4.12
C VAL A 66 -11.20 1.21 3.01
N LYS A 67 -11.72 1.92 2.00
CA LYS A 67 -12.43 1.28 0.88
C LYS A 67 -11.56 0.20 0.23
N ARG A 68 -10.32 0.54 -0.13
CA ARG A 68 -9.37 -0.39 -0.75
C ARG A 68 -9.21 -1.67 0.07
N VAL A 69 -8.95 -1.57 1.37
CA VAL A 69 -8.71 -2.79 2.18
C VAL A 69 -9.97 -3.60 2.47
N THR A 70 -11.14 -2.97 2.45
CA THR A 70 -12.43 -3.64 2.70
C THR A 70 -13.05 -4.27 1.46
N GLU A 71 -12.58 -3.91 0.26
CA GLU A 71 -13.08 -4.43 -1.03
C GLU A 71 -12.10 -5.40 -1.69
N ASN A 72 -10.84 -5.42 -1.28
CA ASN A 72 -9.84 -6.36 -1.78
C ASN A 72 -10.15 -7.83 -1.40
N GLN A 73 -9.56 -8.78 -2.12
CA GLN A 73 -9.70 -10.22 -1.85
C GLN A 73 -9.36 -10.61 -0.40
N GLY A 74 -8.41 -9.91 0.23
CA GLY A 74 -8.04 -10.10 1.64
C GLY A 74 -9.00 -9.50 2.67
N LYS A 75 -10.19 -9.00 2.28
CA LYS A 75 -11.14 -8.33 3.18
C LYS A 75 -11.59 -9.19 4.36
N ASN A 76 -11.62 -10.52 4.18
CA ASN A 76 -12.02 -11.48 5.21
C ASN A 76 -10.84 -12.05 6.02
N THR A 77 -9.61 -11.62 5.74
CA THR A 77 -8.42 -12.11 6.43
C THR A 77 -8.12 -11.21 7.62
N ALA A 78 -8.38 -11.70 8.84
CA ALA A 78 -8.08 -10.96 10.06
C ALA A 78 -6.60 -11.09 10.47
N GLY A 79 -6.06 -10.04 11.09
CA GLY A 79 -4.71 -10.03 11.64
C GLY A 79 -4.66 -10.72 13.02
N VAL A 80 -3.66 -10.34 13.82
CA VAL A 80 -3.51 -10.83 15.21
C VAL A 80 -4.67 -10.44 16.12
N ASP A 81 -5.32 -9.29 15.82
CA ASP A 81 -6.45 -8.73 16.55
C ASP A 81 -7.79 -9.46 16.27
N ARG A 82 -7.82 -10.33 15.26
CA ARG A 82 -9.03 -11.03 14.80
C ARG A 82 -10.18 -10.09 14.39
N GLN A 83 -9.90 -8.82 14.13
CA GLN A 83 -10.91 -7.83 13.74
C GLN A 83 -11.06 -7.73 12.23
N LEU A 84 -12.31 -7.53 11.79
CA LEU A 84 -12.69 -7.26 10.40
C LEU A 84 -13.54 -5.99 10.34
N TRP A 85 -13.47 -5.27 9.22
CA TRP A 85 -14.33 -4.13 8.94
C TRP A 85 -15.41 -4.53 7.92
N SER A 86 -16.28 -5.47 8.33
CA SER A 86 -17.34 -6.03 7.48
C SER A 86 -18.54 -5.10 7.32
N THR A 87 -18.96 -4.42 8.40
CA THR A 87 -20.13 -3.55 8.41
C THR A 87 -19.80 -2.11 7.98
N CYS A 88 -20.78 -1.40 7.41
CA CYS A 88 -20.63 0.02 7.02
C CYS A 88 -20.20 0.90 8.21
N ASN A 89 -20.76 0.67 9.40
CA ASN A 89 -20.34 1.36 10.62
C ASN A 89 -18.87 1.07 10.95
N ALA A 90 -18.43 -0.19 10.95
CA ALA A 90 -17.04 -0.54 11.23
C ALA A 90 -16.07 0.11 10.23
N LYS A 91 -16.43 0.15 8.95
CA LYS A 91 -15.64 0.85 7.91
C LYS A 91 -15.55 2.35 8.19
N PHE A 92 -16.67 2.99 8.50
CA PHE A 92 -16.71 4.42 8.81
C PHE A 92 -15.91 4.77 10.07
N GLN A 93 -16.01 3.95 11.12
CA GLN A 93 -15.17 4.09 12.32
C GLN A 93 -13.69 3.86 12.00
N GLY A 94 -13.38 2.92 11.11
CA GLY A 94 -12.04 2.71 10.57
C GLY A 94 -11.40 3.99 10.03
N ILE A 95 -12.16 4.83 9.30
CA ILE A 95 -11.68 6.14 8.82
C ILE A 95 -11.20 7.01 9.98
N LYS A 96 -11.96 7.05 11.08
CA LYS A 96 -11.63 7.85 12.28
C LYS A 96 -10.43 7.28 13.04
N GLN A 97 -10.19 5.97 12.95
CA GLN A 97 -9.06 5.28 13.58
C GLN A 97 -7.72 5.48 12.84
N LEU A 98 -7.74 5.91 11.57
CA LEU A 98 -6.54 6.23 10.79
C LEU A 98 -5.95 7.58 11.22
N LYS A 99 -5.36 7.61 12.43
CA LYS A 99 -4.63 8.77 12.97
C LYS A 99 -3.14 8.46 13.01
N GLN A 100 -2.31 9.38 12.54
CA GLN A 100 -0.85 9.25 12.58
C GLN A 100 -0.29 9.43 14.00
N ARG A 101 -0.82 10.40 14.75
CA ARG A 101 -0.41 10.65 16.14
C ARG A 101 -0.85 9.47 17.02
N GLY A 102 0.10 8.88 17.74
CA GLY A 102 -0.16 7.73 18.61
C GLY A 102 -0.34 6.41 17.87
N TYR A 103 -0.08 6.36 16.56
CA TYR A 103 -0.12 5.11 15.82
C TYR A 103 1.02 4.18 16.22
N LYS A 104 0.67 3.00 16.69
CA LYS A 104 1.56 1.86 16.91
C LYS A 104 1.04 0.69 16.08
N PRO A 105 1.83 0.14 15.14
CA PRO A 105 1.42 -1.02 14.38
C PRO A 105 1.38 -2.26 15.26
N SER A 106 0.46 -3.17 14.95
CA SER A 106 0.40 -4.47 15.61
C SER A 106 1.40 -5.45 14.96
N PRO A 107 1.87 -6.46 15.71
CA PRO A 107 2.70 -7.51 15.13
C PRO A 107 1.93 -8.26 14.04
N LEU A 108 2.64 -8.72 13.02
CA LEU A 108 2.02 -9.44 11.91
C LEU A 108 1.68 -10.88 12.31
N LYS A 109 0.53 -11.39 11.85
CA LYS A 109 0.17 -12.80 12.03
C LYS A 109 0.95 -13.66 11.04
N ARG A 110 1.81 -14.55 11.52
CA ARG A 110 2.57 -15.48 10.66
C ARG A 110 1.67 -16.62 10.18
N ILE A 111 1.63 -16.85 8.87
CA ILE A 111 1.03 -18.03 8.24
C ILE A 111 1.98 -18.63 7.21
N TYR A 112 1.85 -19.92 6.93
CA TYR A 112 2.66 -20.60 5.92
C TYR A 112 1.81 -21.01 4.74
N ILE A 113 2.26 -20.67 3.54
CA ILE A 113 1.66 -21.15 2.28
C ILE A 113 2.63 -22.14 1.63
N SER A 114 2.13 -23.30 1.24
CA SER A 114 2.89 -24.29 0.47
C SER A 114 3.23 -23.73 -0.92
N LYS A 115 4.50 -23.82 -1.30
CA LYS A 115 4.92 -23.62 -2.69
C LYS A 115 4.72 -24.93 -3.47
N SER A 116 4.68 -24.82 -4.79
CA SER A 116 4.66 -25.97 -5.71
C SER A 116 5.86 -26.91 -5.53
N ASN A 117 6.99 -26.41 -5.03
CA ASN A 117 8.20 -27.18 -4.76
C ASN A 117 8.29 -27.78 -3.34
N GLY A 118 7.17 -27.88 -2.62
CA GLY A 118 7.10 -28.47 -1.27
C GLY A 118 7.62 -27.58 -0.13
N LYS A 119 8.38 -26.51 -0.42
CA LYS A 119 8.83 -25.55 0.60
C LYS A 119 7.68 -24.63 1.03
N ARG A 120 7.70 -24.16 2.28
CA ARG A 120 6.71 -23.20 2.79
C ARG A 120 7.20 -21.76 2.63
N ARG A 121 6.37 -20.88 2.07
CA ARG A 121 6.57 -19.42 2.07
C ARG A 121 5.87 -18.86 3.30
N PRO A 122 6.59 -18.18 4.20
CA PRO A 122 5.93 -17.52 5.30
C PRO A 122 5.35 -16.17 4.87
N LEU A 123 4.11 -15.89 5.24
CA LEU A 123 3.44 -14.60 5.07
C LEU A 123 3.17 -13.97 6.43
N GLY A 124 3.30 -12.65 6.50
CA GLY A 124 2.84 -11.85 7.62
C GLY A 124 1.57 -11.12 7.24
N ILE A 125 0.46 -11.45 7.88
CA ILE A 125 -0.82 -10.75 7.69
C ILE A 125 -0.92 -9.61 8.71
N PRO A 126 -0.92 -8.33 8.29
CA PRO A 126 -1.16 -7.22 9.19
C PRO A 126 -2.64 -7.11 9.57
N THR A 127 -2.93 -6.37 10.65
CA THR A 127 -4.32 -6.02 11.01
C THR A 127 -5.00 -5.21 9.91
N ILE A 128 -6.33 -5.17 9.90
CA ILE A 128 -7.07 -4.36 8.91
C ILE A 128 -6.72 -2.86 9.03
N LYS A 129 -6.52 -2.39 10.26
CA LYS A 129 -6.06 -1.02 10.56
C LYS A 129 -4.68 -0.75 9.96
N ASP A 130 -3.74 -1.67 10.15
CA ASP A 130 -2.38 -1.53 9.63
C ASP A 130 -2.36 -1.59 8.10
N ARG A 131 -3.14 -2.48 7.49
CA ARG A 131 -3.33 -2.51 6.03
C ARG A 131 -3.92 -1.20 5.51
N ALA A 132 -4.90 -0.63 6.21
CA ALA A 132 -5.49 0.65 5.82
C ALA A 132 -4.48 1.80 5.96
N MET A 133 -3.66 1.83 7.02
CA MET A 133 -2.56 2.78 7.15
C MET A 133 -1.53 2.60 6.03
N GLN A 134 -1.15 1.36 5.71
CA GLN A 134 -0.23 1.07 4.61
C GLN A 134 -0.81 1.51 3.25
N ALA A 135 -2.09 1.26 2.98
CA ALA A 135 -2.78 1.74 1.78
C ALA A 135 -2.81 3.27 1.69
N LEU A 136 -2.99 3.96 2.81
CA LEU A 136 -2.99 5.42 2.89
C LEU A 136 -1.63 6.01 2.53
N TYR A 137 -0.53 5.44 3.06
CA TYR A 137 0.82 5.88 2.69
C TYR A 137 1.22 5.42 1.28
N LEU A 138 0.68 4.30 0.80
CA LEU A 138 0.87 3.88 -0.59
C LEU A 138 0.36 4.96 -1.56
N PHE A 139 -0.82 5.53 -1.35
CA PHE A 139 -1.31 6.64 -2.18
C PHE A 139 -0.39 7.87 -2.19
N ALA A 140 0.36 8.09 -1.11
CA ALA A 140 1.33 9.19 -1.00
C ALA A 140 2.68 8.86 -1.65
N LEU A 141 3.04 7.58 -1.73
CA LEU A 141 4.31 7.09 -2.28
C LEU A 141 4.22 6.79 -3.79
N GLU A 142 3.11 6.22 -4.26
CA GLU A 142 2.84 5.90 -5.68
C GLU A 142 3.22 7.04 -6.65
N PRO A 143 2.81 8.32 -6.45
CA PRO A 143 3.19 9.39 -7.36
C PRO A 143 4.70 9.67 -7.37
N VAL A 144 5.38 9.47 -6.23
CA VAL A 144 6.84 9.65 -6.15
C VAL A 144 7.53 8.51 -6.88
N SER A 145 7.19 7.26 -6.53
CA SER A 145 7.80 6.07 -7.14
C SER A 145 7.60 6.05 -8.65
N GLU A 146 6.40 6.35 -9.15
CA GLU A 146 6.13 6.37 -10.59
C GLU A 146 6.95 7.44 -11.34
N THR A 147 7.27 8.56 -10.69
CA THR A 147 8.06 9.64 -11.30
C THR A 147 9.55 9.30 -11.37
N ILE A 148 10.09 8.61 -10.36
CA ILE A 148 11.52 8.29 -10.25
C ILE A 148 11.89 6.91 -10.82
N SER A 149 10.91 6.04 -11.04
CA SER A 149 11.15 4.66 -11.50
C SER A 149 11.64 4.61 -12.93
N ASP A 150 12.49 3.62 -13.20
CA ASP A 150 13.01 3.37 -14.54
C ASP A 150 11.90 3.05 -15.56
N ARG A 151 12.11 3.42 -16.82
CA ARG A 151 11.12 3.22 -17.88
C ARG A 151 10.92 1.76 -18.26
N HIS A 152 11.91 0.89 -18.04
CA HIS A 152 11.89 -0.54 -18.27
C HIS A 152 11.61 -1.36 -17.00
N SER A 153 11.22 -0.71 -15.90
CA SER A 153 10.68 -1.39 -14.74
C SER A 153 9.18 -1.63 -14.91
N TYR A 154 8.74 -2.88 -14.98
CA TYR A 154 7.34 -3.26 -15.20
C TYR A 154 6.65 -3.82 -13.96
N GLY A 155 7.42 -4.38 -13.01
CA GLY A 155 6.88 -5.04 -11.83
C GLY A 155 6.17 -4.08 -10.87
N PHE A 156 5.02 -4.51 -10.35
CA PHE A 156 4.29 -3.87 -9.25
C PHE A 156 3.90 -2.40 -9.45
N ARG A 157 3.79 -1.96 -10.71
CA ARG A 157 3.40 -0.60 -11.07
C ARG A 157 1.96 -0.53 -11.56
N PRO A 158 1.21 0.52 -11.20
CA PRO A 158 -0.14 0.68 -11.71
C PRO A 158 -0.10 0.84 -13.23
N LYS A 159 -1.01 0.15 -13.93
CA LYS A 159 -1.15 0.19 -15.40
C LYS A 159 0.06 -0.34 -16.18
N ARG A 160 0.89 -1.18 -15.55
CA ARG A 160 1.92 -1.99 -16.23
C ARG A 160 1.68 -3.46 -15.93
N SER A 161 1.98 -4.31 -16.90
CA SER A 161 1.73 -5.75 -16.86
C SER A 161 2.93 -6.54 -17.37
N CYS A 162 2.92 -7.86 -17.15
CA CYS A 162 3.92 -8.75 -17.73
C CYS A 162 3.88 -8.73 -19.27
N ALA A 163 2.71 -8.49 -19.87
CA ALA A 163 2.58 -8.37 -21.31
C ALA A 163 3.40 -7.18 -21.87
N ASP A 164 3.41 -6.05 -21.17
CA ASP A 164 4.21 -4.89 -21.57
C ASP A 164 5.71 -5.19 -21.54
N ALA A 165 6.16 -5.99 -20.57
CA ALA A 165 7.55 -6.45 -20.50
C ALA A 165 7.91 -7.37 -21.67
N ILE A 166 7.02 -8.32 -22.01
CA ILE A 166 7.19 -9.23 -23.16
C ILE A 166 7.28 -8.44 -24.46
N VAL A 167 6.38 -7.48 -24.67
CA VAL A 167 6.38 -6.61 -25.86
C VAL A 167 7.68 -5.80 -25.93
N ALA A 168 8.15 -5.25 -24.81
CA ALA A 168 9.41 -4.52 -24.77
C ALA A 168 10.61 -5.40 -25.13
N CYS A 169 10.66 -6.63 -24.61
CA CYS A 169 11.69 -7.61 -24.99
C CYS A 169 11.61 -7.94 -26.49
N HIS A 170 10.41 -8.18 -27.02
CA HIS A 170 10.22 -8.47 -28.44
C HIS A 170 10.70 -7.32 -29.33
N LEU A 171 10.30 -6.08 -29.03
CA LEU A 171 10.72 -4.89 -29.78
C LEU A 171 12.24 -4.64 -29.74
N LEU A 172 12.91 -5.10 -28.69
CA LEU A 172 14.37 -4.97 -28.54
C LEU A 172 15.10 -6.08 -29.31
N LEU A 173 14.59 -7.31 -29.27
CA LEU A 173 15.21 -8.49 -29.89
C LEU A 173 14.87 -8.67 -31.38
N ALA A 174 13.76 -8.09 -31.87
CA ALA A 174 13.35 -8.18 -33.28
C ALA A 174 14.12 -7.24 -34.22
N ARG A 175 15.00 -6.38 -33.70
CA ARG A 175 15.75 -5.39 -34.49
C ARG A 175 16.86 -6.06 -35.30
N ARG A 176 17.25 -5.41 -36.41
CA ARG A 176 18.38 -5.87 -37.25
C ARG A 176 19.71 -5.88 -36.48
N ASN A 177 19.90 -4.91 -35.57
CA ASN A 177 21.03 -4.85 -34.64
C ASN A 177 20.61 -5.35 -33.24
N ARG A 178 20.17 -6.62 -33.16
CA ARG A 178 19.72 -7.23 -31.90
C ARG A 178 20.91 -7.70 -31.04
N PRO A 179 20.81 -7.61 -29.71
CA PRO A 179 21.80 -8.23 -28.83
C PRO A 179 21.77 -9.76 -29.01
N GLN A 180 22.95 -10.38 -29.05
CA GLN A 180 23.10 -11.83 -29.25
C GLN A 180 23.07 -12.62 -27.92
N TRP A 181 23.27 -11.94 -26.80
CA TRP A 181 23.38 -12.55 -25.47
C TRP A 181 22.42 -11.88 -24.49
N ILE A 182 21.79 -12.70 -23.65
CA ILE A 182 20.90 -12.26 -22.58
C ILE A 182 21.47 -12.80 -21.26
N LEU A 183 21.65 -11.91 -20.30
CA LEU A 183 22.02 -12.29 -18.93
C LEU A 183 20.75 -12.46 -18.12
N GLU A 184 20.44 -13.70 -17.72
CA GLU A 184 19.39 -13.99 -16.76
C GLU A 184 19.94 -13.88 -15.33
N GLY A 185 19.26 -13.11 -14.49
CA GLY A 185 19.63 -12.95 -13.08
C GLY A 185 18.39 -12.80 -12.20
N ASP A 186 18.43 -13.43 -11.02
CA ASP A 186 17.40 -13.30 -9.98
C ASP A 186 18.04 -12.92 -8.64
N ILE A 187 17.32 -12.15 -7.82
CA ILE A 187 17.78 -11.66 -6.52
C ILE A 187 17.33 -12.63 -5.43
N LYS A 188 18.28 -13.39 -4.88
CA LYS A 188 18.02 -14.31 -3.77
C LYS A 188 17.54 -13.57 -2.52
N GLY A 189 16.32 -13.90 -2.06
CA GLY A 189 15.79 -13.39 -0.80
C GLY A 189 15.54 -11.88 -0.79
N CYS A 190 15.13 -11.31 -1.93
CA CYS A 190 14.94 -9.86 -2.10
C CYS A 190 14.18 -9.19 -0.95
N PHE A 191 13.07 -9.77 -0.47
CA PHE A 191 12.28 -9.19 0.63
C PHE A 191 12.83 -9.50 2.02
N ASP A 192 13.56 -10.60 2.18
CA ASP A 192 14.04 -11.09 3.48
C ASP A 192 15.34 -10.38 3.91
N ASN A 193 16.13 -9.88 2.95
CA ASN A 193 17.46 -9.32 3.18
C ASN A 193 17.55 -7.79 3.02
N ILE A 194 16.42 -7.08 2.94
CA ILE A 194 16.45 -5.61 2.78
C ILE A 194 16.98 -4.94 4.04
N ASN A 195 18.02 -4.13 3.90
CA ASN A 195 18.60 -3.34 4.98
C ASN A 195 17.63 -2.20 5.41
N HIS A 196 17.27 -2.18 6.69
CA HIS A 196 16.35 -1.20 7.27
C HIS A 196 16.90 0.23 7.26
N GLU A 197 18.19 0.43 7.51
CA GLU A 197 18.83 1.74 7.49
C GLU A 197 18.80 2.34 6.08
N TRP A 198 19.01 1.50 5.06
CA TRP A 198 18.92 1.93 3.67
C TRP A 198 17.50 2.40 3.32
N LEU A 199 16.47 1.66 3.72
CA LEU A 199 15.06 2.07 3.53
C LEU A 199 14.75 3.37 4.28
N MET A 200 15.24 3.47 5.52
CA MET A 200 15.08 4.66 6.36
C MET A 200 15.77 5.89 5.77
N LYS A 201 16.83 5.74 4.99
CA LYS A 201 17.48 6.85 4.28
C LYS A 201 16.72 7.22 3.01
N HIS A 202 16.40 6.25 2.16
CA HIS A 202 15.98 6.50 0.77
C HIS A 202 14.47 6.65 0.55
N ILE A 203 13.60 6.11 1.42
CA ILE A 203 12.14 6.21 1.20
C ILE A 203 11.63 7.60 1.62
N PRO A 204 11.02 8.38 0.72
CA PRO A 204 10.50 9.72 1.02
C PRO A 204 9.12 9.61 1.69
N MET A 205 9.11 9.21 2.97
CA MET A 205 7.92 9.19 3.83
C MET A 205 8.24 9.56 5.27
N GLU A 206 7.20 9.61 6.11
CA GLU A 206 7.33 9.86 7.54
C GLU A 206 8.13 8.74 8.22
N LYS A 207 9.36 9.07 8.64
CA LYS A 207 10.35 8.11 9.16
C LYS A 207 9.87 7.39 10.42
N LYS A 208 9.12 8.06 11.29
CA LYS A 208 8.53 7.45 12.50
C LYS A 208 7.59 6.29 12.16
N ILE A 209 6.76 6.45 11.14
CA ILE A 209 5.79 5.43 10.71
C ILE A 209 6.51 4.27 10.03
N LEU A 210 7.45 4.57 9.13
CA LEU A 210 8.26 3.56 8.47
C LEU A 210 9.04 2.71 9.48
N HIS A 211 9.71 3.36 10.43
CA HIS A 211 10.46 2.68 11.48
C HIS A 211 9.58 1.75 12.31
N SER A 212 8.40 2.24 12.74
CA SER A 212 7.44 1.43 13.47
C SER A 212 6.99 0.20 12.68
N TRP A 213 6.79 0.31 11.37
CA TRP A 213 6.44 -0.85 10.54
C TRP A 213 7.57 -1.87 10.40
N LEU A 214 8.80 -1.40 10.22
CA LEU A 214 9.97 -2.28 10.12
C LEU A 214 10.24 -3.02 11.43
N LYS A 215 9.93 -2.40 12.58
CA LYS A 215 10.11 -2.96 13.93
C LYS A 215 8.87 -3.65 14.53
N ALA A 216 7.76 -3.74 13.80
CA ALA A 216 6.51 -4.28 14.33
C ALA A 216 6.60 -5.78 14.73
N GLY A 217 7.59 -6.51 14.21
CA GLY A 217 7.76 -7.94 14.51
C GLY A 217 6.68 -8.82 13.90
N PHE A 218 6.70 -10.11 14.21
CA PHE A 218 5.65 -11.05 13.85
C PHE A 218 5.30 -11.97 15.03
N LEU A 219 4.05 -12.40 15.06
CA LEU A 219 3.52 -13.34 16.04
C LEU A 219 3.45 -14.73 15.41
N GLU A 220 4.15 -15.69 16.00
CA GLU A 220 4.16 -17.09 15.61
C GLU A 220 3.94 -17.96 16.86
N SER A 221 2.94 -18.84 16.83
CA SER A 221 2.59 -19.72 17.96
C SER A 221 2.49 -19.01 19.31
N LYS A 222 1.87 -17.82 19.33
CA LYS A 222 1.70 -16.92 20.50
C LYS A 222 3.00 -16.29 21.04
N THR A 223 4.13 -16.51 20.39
CA THR A 223 5.41 -15.88 20.73
C THR A 223 5.68 -14.72 19.78
N LEU A 224 6.11 -13.58 20.34
CA LEU A 224 6.45 -12.38 19.56
C LEU A 224 7.93 -12.45 19.17
N TYR A 225 8.20 -12.41 17.86
CA TYR A 225 9.56 -12.39 17.33
C TYR A 225 9.87 -11.01 16.73
N PRO A 226 11.03 -10.42 17.04
CA PRO A 226 11.46 -9.18 16.41
C PRO A 226 11.85 -9.41 14.95
N THR A 227 11.56 -8.44 14.08
CA THR A 227 12.04 -8.43 12.71
C THR A 227 13.41 -7.75 12.68
N THR A 228 14.49 -8.53 12.51
CA THR A 228 15.87 -8.01 12.47
C THR A 228 16.29 -7.55 11.07
N ALA A 229 15.79 -8.20 10.02
CA ALA A 229 16.04 -7.85 8.62
C ALA A 229 14.81 -8.12 7.74
N GLY A 230 14.77 -7.46 6.58
CA GLY A 230 13.72 -7.68 5.57
C GLY A 230 12.42 -6.94 5.85
N THR A 231 11.46 -7.12 4.94
CA THR A 231 10.11 -6.57 5.05
C THR A 231 9.09 -7.71 5.04
N PRO A 232 8.09 -7.69 5.94
CA PRO A 232 7.11 -8.75 5.99
C PRO A 232 6.32 -8.85 4.68
N GLN A 233 6.34 -10.03 4.06
CA GLN A 233 5.54 -10.36 2.88
C GLN A 233 4.06 -10.40 3.28
N GLY A 234 3.25 -9.48 2.75
CA GLY A 234 1.82 -9.36 3.04
C GLY A 234 1.35 -7.96 3.46
N GLY A 235 2.27 -7.01 3.65
CA GLY A 235 1.92 -5.60 3.79
C GLY A 235 1.34 -5.02 2.49
N THR A 236 0.37 -4.11 2.58
CA THR A 236 -0.21 -3.42 1.40
C THR A 236 0.76 -2.42 0.77
N ILE A 237 1.75 -1.95 1.54
CA ILE A 237 2.79 -1.01 1.09
C ILE A 237 4.02 -1.73 0.53
N THR A 238 4.28 -2.95 0.98
CA THR A 238 5.20 -3.86 0.29
C THR A 238 4.51 -4.27 -1.00
N PRO A 239 5.19 -4.30 -2.15
CA PRO A 239 4.59 -4.74 -3.39
C PRO A 239 3.82 -6.04 -3.17
N PRO A 240 2.52 -6.12 -3.54
CA PRO A 240 1.77 -7.32 -3.32
C PRO A 240 2.42 -8.41 -4.16
N THR A 241 3.02 -9.42 -3.51
CA THR A 241 3.12 -10.74 -4.12
C THR A 241 1.69 -11.14 -4.40
N MET A 242 1.21 -10.85 -5.60
CA MET A 242 -0.12 -11.26 -6.02
C MET A 242 -0.19 -12.77 -5.81
N LEU A 243 -1.13 -13.16 -4.95
CA LEU A 243 -1.82 -14.42 -5.06
C LEU A 243 -2.53 -14.40 -6.42
N GLN A 244 -1.79 -14.64 -7.51
CA GLN A 244 -2.33 -15.41 -8.61
C GLN A 244 -2.29 -16.86 -8.12
N LYS A 245 -3.34 -17.24 -7.38
CA LYS A 245 -3.79 -18.62 -7.48
C LYS A 245 -4.51 -18.69 -8.82
N THR A 246 -3.85 -19.31 -9.79
CA THR A 246 -4.51 -20.25 -10.70
C THR A 246 -5.38 -21.21 -9.90
#